data_AF-A0A357JGW4-F1
#
_entry.id   AF-A0A357JGW4-F1
#
_cell.length_a   1.000
_cell.length_b   1.000
_cell.length_c   1.000
_cell.angle_alpha   90.00
_cell.angle_beta   90.00
_cell.angle_gamma   90.00
#
_symmetry.space_group_name_H-M   'P 1'
#
loop_
_entity.id
_entity.type
_entity.pdbx_description
1 polymer ?
#
loop_
_entity_poly.entity_id
_entity_poly.type
_entity_poly.pdbx_seq_one_letter_code
_entity_poly.pdbx_strand_id
1 'polypeptide(L)'
;AKGSPIPIKRDGQLIGYKKDREGEVVVTQLNGSTLQKIAADGKGKYIEGNNTSKAVETINEVLLKADKKEFETKQFADFKDQFQWFIGLGILFLLLDALMFNKKTKWIQKLNLFNEQKTK
;
A
#
# COMPACT_ATOMS: atom_id res chain seq x y z
N ALA A 1 7.60 20.61 30.92
CA ALA A 1 7.43 22.09 30.96
C ALA A 1 6.17 22.43 31.75
N LYS A 2 6.15 23.47 32.59
CA LYS A 2 5.05 23.79 33.52
C LYS A 2 3.83 24.52 32.88
N GLY A 3 3.77 24.60 31.55
CA GLY A 3 2.72 25.35 30.85
C GLY A 3 2.79 26.87 31.05
N SER A 4 1.93 27.61 30.35
CA SER A 4 1.83 29.08 30.45
C SER A 4 0.37 29.56 30.41
N PRO A 5 0.01 30.65 31.11
CA PRO A 5 -1.30 31.26 30.99
C PRO A 5 -1.63 31.72 29.56
N ILE A 6 -2.89 31.62 29.16
CA ILE A 6 -3.34 32.08 27.83
C ILE A 6 -3.65 33.59 27.88
N PRO A 7 -2.89 34.46 27.18
CA PRO A 7 -3.14 35.89 27.21
C PRO A 7 -4.37 36.26 26.35
N ILE A 8 -5.16 37.21 26.84
CA ILE A 8 -6.20 37.88 26.06
C ILE A 8 -5.70 39.28 25.72
N LYS A 9 -5.66 39.61 24.42
CA LYS A 9 -5.22 40.90 23.91
C LYS A 9 -6.36 41.59 23.17
N ARG A 10 -6.50 42.91 23.35
CA ARG A 10 -7.38 43.79 22.57
C ARG A 10 -6.52 44.92 22.02
N ASP A 11 -6.58 45.14 20.72
CA ASP A 11 -5.79 46.18 20.01
C ASP A 11 -4.29 46.12 20.31
N GLY A 12 -3.74 44.90 20.44
CA GLY A 12 -2.32 44.66 20.75
C GLY A 12 -1.94 44.83 22.22
N GLN A 13 -2.80 45.42 23.06
CA GLN A 13 -2.58 45.57 24.50
C GLN A 13 -3.07 44.33 25.28
N LEU A 14 -2.30 43.95 26.31
CA LEU A 14 -2.66 42.87 27.22
C LEU A 14 -3.77 43.34 28.15
N ILE A 15 -4.97 42.74 28.04
CA ILE A 15 -6.11 43.05 28.90
C ILE A 15 -6.28 42.06 30.05
N GLY A 16 -5.65 40.89 29.96
CA GLY A 16 -5.65 39.89 31.02
C GLY A 16 -5.32 38.49 30.53
N TYR A 17 -5.61 37.49 31.36
CA TYR A 17 -5.45 36.08 31.04
C TYR A 17 -6.81 35.39 30.99
N LYS A 18 -6.90 34.31 30.21
CA LYS A 18 -8.08 33.47 30.15
C LYS A 18 -8.36 32.87 31.52
N LYS A 19 -9.61 33.00 31.96
CA LYS A 19 -10.13 32.36 33.18
C LYS A 19 -11.14 31.28 32.84
N ASP A 20 -11.32 30.33 33.73
CA ASP A 20 -12.39 29.33 33.65
C ASP A 20 -13.70 29.84 34.27
N ARG A 21 -14.66 28.94 34.49
CA ARG A 21 -15.97 29.27 35.07
C ARG A 21 -15.90 29.60 36.56
N GLU A 22 -14.86 29.15 37.25
CA GLU A 22 -14.64 29.36 38.69
C GLU A 22 -13.80 30.62 38.93
N GLY A 23 -13.21 31.20 37.88
CA GLY A 23 -12.43 32.43 37.93
C GLY A 23 -10.92 32.20 37.97
N GLU A 24 -10.47 30.94 37.89
CA GLU A 24 -9.07 30.54 37.95
C GLU A 24 -8.39 30.71 36.59
N VAL A 25 -7.07 30.99 36.61
CA VAL A 25 -6.31 31.25 35.38
C VAL A 25 -6.02 29.95 34.64
N VAL A 26 -6.40 29.91 33.37
CA VAL A 26 -6.16 28.74 32.51
C VAL A 26 -4.71 28.71 32.04
N VAL A 27 -4.01 27.63 32.37
CA VAL A 27 -2.63 27.34 31.95
C VAL A 27 -2.64 26.31 30.81
N THR A 28 -2.09 26.68 29.65
CA THR A 28 -1.89 25.77 28.52
C THR A 28 -0.55 25.04 28.64
N GLN A 29 -0.52 23.75 28.30
CA GLN A 29 0.67 22.91 28.36
C GLN A 29 0.71 21.94 27.18
N LEU A 30 1.91 21.73 26.61
CA LEU A 30 2.13 20.69 25.62
C LEU A 30 1.98 19.30 26.27
N ASN A 31 1.08 18.49 25.72
CA ASN A 31 0.90 17.10 26.11
C ASN A 31 1.52 16.16 25.06
N GLY A 32 2.82 15.89 25.19
CA GLY A 32 3.57 15.06 24.23
C GLY A 32 3.06 13.62 24.15
N SER A 33 2.66 13.03 25.28
CA SER A 33 2.19 11.63 25.31
C SER A 33 0.89 11.44 24.54
N THR A 34 -0.03 12.40 24.62
CA THR A 34 -1.29 12.38 23.84
C THR A 34 -1.00 12.50 22.35
N LEU A 35 -0.10 13.40 21.96
CA LEU A 35 0.29 13.58 20.55
C LEU A 35 0.98 12.34 19.97
N GLN A 36 1.85 11.70 20.76
CA GLN A 36 2.48 10.42 20.39
C GLN A 36 1.45 9.31 20.18
N LYS A 37 0.44 9.24 21.06
CA LYS A 37 -0.65 8.26 20.93
C LYS A 37 -1.47 8.48 19.67
N ILE A 38 -1.88 9.71 19.40
CA ILE A 38 -2.62 10.07 18.17
C ILE A 38 -1.79 9.71 16.92
N ALA A 39 -0.50 10.01 16.92
CA ALA A 39 0.38 9.65 15.81
C ALA A 39 0.47 8.13 15.62
N ALA A 40 0.60 7.36 16.70
CA ALA A 40 0.62 5.90 16.65
C ALA A 40 -0.70 5.32 16.11
N ASP A 41 -1.85 5.83 16.59
CA ASP A 41 -3.18 5.41 16.13
C ASP A 41 -3.37 5.71 14.62
N GLY A 42 -2.81 6.82 14.14
CA GLY A 42 -2.79 7.21 12.73
C GLY A 42 -1.72 6.51 11.88
N LYS A 43 -0.95 5.55 12.44
CA LYS A 43 0.23 4.92 11.79
C LYS A 43 1.27 5.94 11.29
N GLY A 44 1.32 7.11 11.92
CA GLY A 44 2.26 8.18 11.64
C GLY A 44 3.41 8.22 12.65
N LYS A 45 4.16 9.31 12.62
CA LYS A 45 5.26 9.57 13.55
C LYS A 45 5.09 10.95 14.18
N TYR A 46 5.19 11.01 15.50
CA TYR A 46 5.28 12.27 16.23
C TYR A 46 6.68 12.88 16.09
N ILE A 47 6.76 14.17 15.79
CA ILE A 47 8.01 14.93 15.66
C ILE A 47 7.92 16.13 16.60
N GLU A 48 8.91 16.28 17.47
CA GLU A 48 8.97 17.41 18.40
C GLU A 48 9.44 18.68 17.68
N GLY A 49 8.62 19.73 17.73
CA GLY A 49 8.87 20.99 17.01
C GLY A 49 9.77 22.00 17.74
N ASN A 50 10.34 21.65 18.90
CA ASN A 50 11.19 22.58 19.68
C ASN A 50 12.46 23.01 18.91
N ASN A 51 12.96 22.16 18.02
CA ASN A 51 13.99 22.51 17.04
C ASN A 51 13.40 22.41 15.64
N THR A 52 13.00 23.55 15.09
CA THR A 52 12.36 23.65 13.77
C THR A 52 13.22 23.04 12.67
N SER A 53 14.53 23.28 12.66
CA SER A 53 15.42 22.75 11.62
C SER A 53 15.45 21.23 11.61
N LYS A 54 15.59 20.61 12.79
CA LYS A 54 15.58 19.15 12.93
C LYS A 54 14.23 18.53 12.57
N ALA A 55 13.13 19.20 12.91
CA ALA A 55 11.79 18.75 12.57
C ALA A 55 11.59 18.77 11.03
N VAL A 56 12.00 19.84 10.36
CA VAL A 56 11.93 19.98 8.90
C VAL A 56 12.81 18.93 8.21
N GLU A 57 14.03 18.71 8.68
CA GLU A 57 14.93 17.67 8.16
C GLU A 57 14.28 16.28 8.26
N THR A 58 13.71 15.94 9.42
CA THR A 58 13.03 14.65 9.63
C THR A 58 11.84 14.47 8.68
N ILE A 59 11.07 15.54 8.42
CA ILE A 59 9.94 15.50 7.49
C ILE A 59 10.44 15.25 6.06
N ASN A 60 11.48 15.96 5.63
CA ASN A 60 12.08 15.79 4.30
C ASN A 60 12.59 14.36 4.09
N GLU A 61 13.26 13.76 5.08
CA GLU A 61 13.70 12.37 4.99
C GLU A 61 12.56 11.37 4.78
N VAL A 62 11.41 11.61 5.43
CA VAL A 62 10.23 10.74 5.27
C VAL A 62 9.66 10.87 3.87
N LEU A 63 9.57 12.10 3.34
CA LEU A 63 9.08 12.35 1.98
C LEU A 63 9.97 11.70 0.92
N LEU A 64 11.29 11.91 1.02
CA LEU A 64 12.25 11.31 0.08
C LEU A 64 12.21 9.78 0.06
N LYS A 65 12.01 9.15 1.22
CA LYS A 65 11.85 7.68 1.31
C LYS A 65 10.54 7.21 0.68
N ALA A 66 9.46 7.96 0.84
CA ALA A 66 8.17 7.63 0.24
C ALA A 66 8.26 7.70 -1.30
N ASP A 67 8.82 8.78 -1.84
CA ASP A 67 8.99 8.96 -3.29
C ASP A 67 9.84 7.84 -3.91
N LYS A 68 10.95 7.48 -3.24
CA LYS A 68 11.80 6.37 -3.70
C LYS A 68 11.06 5.03 -3.71
N LYS A 69 10.27 4.75 -2.67
CA LYS A 69 9.48 3.52 -2.57
C LYS A 69 8.41 3.43 -3.67
N GLU A 70 7.76 4.55 -3.99
CA GLU A 70 6.80 4.63 -5.08
C GLU A 70 7.46 4.34 -6.43
N PHE A 71 8.65 4.91 -6.66
CA PHE A 71 9.43 4.67 -7.86
C PHE A 71 9.88 3.20 -8.00
N GLU A 72 10.37 2.58 -6.93
CA GLU A 72 10.73 1.16 -6.92
C GLU A 72 9.50 0.29 -7.21
N THR A 73 8.37 0.55 -6.55
CA THR A 73 7.12 -0.20 -6.78
C THR A 73 6.65 -0.11 -8.24
N LYS A 74 6.79 1.07 -8.85
CA LYS A 74 6.48 1.26 -10.27
C LYS A 74 7.40 0.43 -11.18
N GLN A 75 8.69 0.35 -10.87
CA GLN A 75 9.60 -0.54 -11.61
C GLN A 75 9.21 -2.01 -11.45
N PHE A 76 8.90 -2.47 -10.24
CA PHE A 76 8.48 -3.87 -10.03
C PHE A 76 7.16 -4.23 -10.74
N ALA A 77 6.25 -3.27 -10.92
CA ALA A 77 5.03 -3.50 -11.70
C ALA A 77 5.32 -3.74 -13.19
N ASP A 78 6.31 -3.04 -13.76
CA ASP A 78 6.74 -3.23 -15.16
C ASP A 78 7.50 -4.55 -15.39
N PHE A 79 8.12 -5.12 -14.35
CA PHE A 79 8.95 -6.33 -14.47
C PHE A 79 8.28 -7.65 -14.04
N LYS A 80 6.98 -7.66 -13.74
CA LYS A 80 6.28 -8.93 -13.48
C LYS A 80 5.94 -9.61 -14.81
N ASP A 81 6.89 -10.40 -15.28
CA ASP A 81 6.75 -11.27 -16.44
C ASP A 81 5.45 -12.08 -16.37
N GLN A 82 4.56 -11.89 -17.36
CA GLN A 82 3.27 -12.59 -17.49
C GLN A 82 3.30 -13.72 -18.52
N PHE A 83 4.49 -14.10 -19.00
CA PHE A 83 4.64 -15.05 -20.11
C PHE A 83 4.32 -16.50 -19.75
N GLN A 84 4.16 -16.84 -18.46
CA GLN A 84 3.99 -18.21 -17.99
C GLN A 84 2.69 -18.83 -18.52
N TRP A 85 1.63 -18.04 -18.68
CA TRP A 85 0.38 -18.52 -19.31
C TRP A 85 0.56 -18.85 -20.79
N PHE A 86 1.39 -18.08 -21.51
CA PHE A 86 1.71 -18.35 -22.91
C PHE A 86 2.56 -19.61 -23.06
N ILE A 87 3.56 -19.80 -22.19
CA ILE A 87 4.35 -21.04 -22.13
C ILE A 87 3.46 -22.23 -21.78
N GLY A 88 2.56 -22.07 -20.80
CA GLY A 88 1.60 -23.10 -20.39
C GLY A 88 0.67 -23.52 -21.53
N LEU A 89 0.14 -22.58 -22.30
CA LEU A 89 -0.66 -22.87 -23.50
C LEU A 89 0.17 -23.55 -24.59
N GLY A 90 1.41 -23.13 -24.79
CA GLY A 90 2.33 -23.79 -25.73
C GLY A 90 2.56 -25.26 -25.37
N ILE A 91 2.88 -25.53 -24.10
CA ILE A 91 3.04 -26.89 -23.59
C ILE A 91 1.74 -27.70 -23.72
N LEU A 92 0.58 -27.10 -23.41
CA LEU A 92 -0.71 -27.74 -23.57
C LEU A 92 -0.97 -28.19 -25.01
N PHE A 93 -0.69 -27.33 -26.00
CA PHE A 93 -0.86 -27.70 -27.42
C PHE A 93 0.11 -28.81 -27.85
N LEU A 94 1.36 -28.78 -27.37
CA LEU A 94 2.32 -29.87 -27.63
C LEU A 94 1.85 -31.20 -27.03
N LEU A 95 1.28 -31.19 -25.83
CA LEU A 95 0.69 -32.38 -25.22
C LEU A 95 -0.53 -32.89 -26.01
N LEU A 96 -1.42 -31.99 -26.45
CA LEU A 96 -2.58 -32.36 -27.24
C LEU A 96 -2.17 -33.01 -28.59
N ASP A 97 -1.16 -32.45 -29.26
CA ASP A 97 -0.63 -33.03 -30.50
C ASP A 97 -0.01 -34.42 -30.28
N ALA A 98 0.83 -34.55 -29.25
CA ALA A 98 1.45 -35.83 -28.88
C ALA A 98 0.40 -36.91 -28.55
N LEU A 99 -0.70 -36.55 -27.87
CA LEU A 99 -1.80 -37.46 -27.55
C LEU A 99 -2.66 -37.80 -28.78
N MET A 100 -2.80 -36.88 -29.74
CA MET A 100 -3.55 -37.12 -30.98
C MET A 100 -2.81 -38.03 -31.97
N PHE A 101 -1.48 -38.06 -31.97
CA PHE A 101 -0.67 -38.89 -32.88
C PHE A 101 -1.05 -40.39 -32.83
N ASN A 102 -1.43 -40.91 -31.67
CA ASN A 102 -1.79 -42.32 -31.49
C ASN A 102 -3.24 -42.69 -31.89
N LYS A 103 -4.08 -41.72 -32.28
CA LYS A 103 -5.53 -41.94 -32.48
C LYS A 103 -6.06 -41.61 -33.87
N LYS A 104 -5.28 -40.96 -34.75
CA LYS A 104 -5.76 -40.54 -36.08
C LYS A 104 -6.24 -41.70 -36.96
N THR A 105 -5.84 -42.95 -36.67
CA THR A 105 -6.30 -44.13 -37.45
C THR A 105 -7.29 -45.02 -36.69
N LYS A 106 -7.22 -45.14 -35.35
CA LYS A 106 -8.06 -46.10 -34.59
C LYS A 106 -9.53 -45.69 -34.47
N TRP A 107 -9.83 -44.39 -34.40
CA TRP A 107 -11.22 -43.92 -34.34
C TRP A 107 -11.91 -43.98 -35.70
N ILE A 108 -11.18 -43.68 -36.79
CA ILE A 108 -11.68 -43.84 -38.17
C ILE A 108 -11.88 -45.32 -38.50
N GLN A 109 -11.01 -46.22 -38.03
CA GLN A 109 -11.20 -47.68 -38.18
C GLN A 109 -12.39 -48.23 -37.37
N LYS A 110 -12.81 -47.55 -36.28
CA LYS A 110 -14.00 -47.93 -35.50
C LYS A 110 -15.31 -47.45 -36.14
N LEU A 111 -15.23 -46.43 -37.01
CA LEU A 111 -16.32 -46.06 -37.89
C LEU A 111 -16.31 -47.07 -39.04
N ASN A 112 -17.35 -47.89 -39.14
CA ASN A 112 -17.53 -48.88 -40.21
C ASN A 112 -17.84 -48.16 -41.56
N LEU A 113 -16.94 -47.25 -41.97
CA LEU A 113 -17.08 -46.36 -43.12
C LEU A 113 -17.04 -47.12 -44.44
N PHE A 114 -16.40 -48.29 -44.42
CA PHE A 114 -16.49 -49.30 -45.46
C PHE A 114 -17.20 -50.48 -44.81
N ASN A 115 -18.44 -50.71 -45.22
CA ASN A 115 -19.34 -51.71 -44.66
C ASN A 115 -18.85 -53.14 -45.02
N GLU A 116 -17.66 -53.52 -44.57
CA GLU A 116 -17.07 -54.83 -44.82
C GLU A 116 -17.75 -55.85 -43.90
N GLN A 117 -18.70 -56.58 -44.46
CA GLN A 117 -19.25 -57.76 -43.81
C GLN A 117 -18.16 -58.83 -43.74
N LYS A 118 -17.84 -59.29 -42.53
CA LYS A 118 -17.01 -60.47 -42.32
C LYS A 118 -17.72 -61.69 -42.88
N THR A 119 -17.32 -62.13 -44.07
CA THR A 119 -17.64 -63.47 -44.54
C THR A 119 -16.81 -64.46 -43.71
N LYS A 120 -17.51 -65.50 -43.20
CA LYS A 120 -16.99 -66.57 -42.34
C LYS A 120 -15.71 -67.22 -42.84
#